data_AF-A0A7S2VXL3-F1
#
_entry.id   AF-A0A7S2VXL3-F1
#
_cell.length_a   1.000
_cell.length_b   1.000
_cell.length_c   1.000
_cell.angle_alpha   90.00
_cell.angle_beta   90.00
_cell.angle_gamma   90.00
#
_symmetry.space_group_name_H-M   'P 1'
#
loop_
_entity.id
_entity.type
_entity.pdbx_description
1 polymer ?
#
loop_
_entity_poly.entity_id
_entity_poly.type
_entity_poly.pdbx_seq_one_letter_code
_entity_poly.pdbx_strand_id
1 'polypeptide(L)'
;DVESREPTSAEPEPIVSTGKYIPPAQRAAMAAAAGKTPGFEQCVRQIRGLMNRMGESNVPGIVNDVADLAQKFPRLEVCDAATKEIMTALTEGPRASDQYTSAIAAFIAGISASIGPEAGARFGSK
;
A
#
# COMPACT_ATOMS: atom_id res chain seq x y z
N ASP A 1 -55.83 -16.66 -37.61
CA ASP A 1 -55.34 -15.39 -37.03
C ASP A 1 -53.85 -15.28 -37.12
N VAL A 2 -53.43 -14.06 -37.46
CA VAL A 2 -52.13 -13.64 -37.99
C VAL A 2 -51.30 -13.04 -36.86
N GLU A 3 -50.00 -13.38 -36.85
CA GLU A 3 -48.84 -12.58 -36.41
C GLU A 3 -48.73 -12.14 -34.95
N SER A 4 -47.66 -12.59 -34.26
CA SER A 4 -46.72 -11.67 -33.61
C SER A 4 -45.57 -12.36 -32.85
N ARG A 5 -44.36 -12.18 -33.41
CA ARG A 5 -43.07 -11.85 -32.75
C ARG A 5 -42.12 -12.98 -32.35
N GLU A 6 -41.17 -13.22 -33.26
CA GLU A 6 -39.74 -13.46 -32.94
C GLU A 6 -39.08 -12.12 -32.51
N PRO A 7 -37.97 -12.08 -31.72
CA PRO A 7 -36.72 -12.75 -32.11
C PRO A 7 -35.89 -13.43 -31.00
N THR A 8 -35.16 -14.43 -31.46
CA THR A 8 -33.90 -14.93 -30.91
C THR A 8 -32.87 -13.79 -30.77
N SER A 9 -32.27 -13.66 -29.59
CA SER A 9 -30.99 -12.95 -29.39
C SER A 9 -30.34 -13.51 -28.13
N ALA A 10 -29.64 -14.63 -28.28
CA ALA A 10 -28.76 -15.17 -27.25
C ALA A 10 -27.48 -14.32 -27.20
N GLU A 11 -27.48 -13.32 -26.33
CA GLU A 11 -26.28 -12.59 -25.92
C GLU A 11 -25.55 -13.41 -24.84
N PRO A 12 -24.21 -13.46 -24.82
CA PRO A 12 -23.47 -14.39 -23.97
C PRO A 12 -23.65 -14.00 -22.50
N GLU A 13 -24.09 -14.97 -21.69
CA GLU A 13 -24.23 -14.78 -20.26
C GLU A 13 -22.91 -14.27 -19.67
N PRO A 14 -22.92 -13.14 -18.92
CA PRO A 14 -21.76 -12.77 -18.16
C PRO A 14 -21.55 -13.87 -17.14
N ILE A 15 -20.37 -14.49 -17.16
CA ILE A 15 -19.86 -15.30 -16.05
C ILE A 15 -19.79 -14.39 -14.81
N VAL A 16 -20.90 -14.26 -14.10
CA VAL A 16 -20.97 -13.64 -12.79
C VAL A 16 -20.21 -14.58 -11.87
N SER A 17 -18.92 -14.31 -11.68
CA SER A 17 -18.18 -14.91 -10.59
C SER A 17 -18.84 -14.41 -9.31
N THR A 18 -19.76 -15.20 -8.76
CA THR A 18 -20.44 -15.01 -7.47
C THR A 18 -19.47 -15.22 -6.31
N GLY A 19 -18.28 -14.61 -6.41
CA GLY A 19 -17.31 -14.57 -5.33
C GLY A 19 -17.85 -13.70 -4.21
N LYS A 20 -18.42 -14.34 -3.19
CA LYS A 20 -18.74 -13.72 -1.90
C LYS A 20 -17.58 -12.81 -1.51
N TYR A 21 -17.89 -11.55 -1.18
CA TYR A 21 -16.89 -10.60 -0.72
C TYR A 21 -16.06 -11.23 0.40
N ILE A 22 -14.75 -11.35 0.17
CA ILE A 22 -13.80 -11.84 1.17
C ILE A 22 -13.30 -10.62 1.95
N PRO A 23 -13.58 -10.50 3.25
CA PRO A 23 -13.05 -9.45 4.10
C PRO A 23 -11.51 -9.39 4.03
N PRO A 24 -10.91 -8.20 4.15
CA PRO A 24 -9.46 -8.01 4.04
C PRO A 24 -8.66 -8.95 4.97
N ALA A 25 -9.16 -9.16 6.20
CA ALA A 25 -8.56 -10.07 7.17
C ALA A 25 -8.57 -11.54 6.72
N GLN A 26 -9.67 -12.02 6.11
CA GLN A 26 -9.75 -13.37 5.56
C GLN A 26 -8.85 -13.54 4.34
N ARG A 27 -8.73 -12.50 3.51
CA ARG A 27 -7.82 -12.53 2.35
C ARG A 27 -6.36 -12.56 2.79
N ALA A 28 -6.00 -11.80 3.82
CA ALA A 28 -4.68 -11.83 4.44
C ALA A 28 -4.38 -13.19 5.08
N ALA A 29 -5.35 -13.79 5.77
CA ALA A 29 -5.22 -15.12 6.37
C ALA A 29 -5.04 -16.22 5.30
N MET A 30 -5.78 -16.16 4.19
CA MET A 30 -5.62 -17.09 3.07
C MET A 30 -4.28 -16.90 2.34
N ALA A 31 -3.82 -15.66 2.17
CA ALA A 31 -2.51 -15.39 1.57
C ALA A 31 -1.35 -15.89 2.46
N ALA A 32 -1.47 -15.71 3.79
CA ALA A 32 -0.53 -16.24 4.77
C ALA A 32 -0.53 -17.78 4.78
N ALA A 33 -1.70 -18.41 4.74
CA ALA A 33 -1.83 -19.86 4.68
C ALA A 33 -1.29 -20.46 3.36
N ALA A 34 -1.32 -19.69 2.27
CA ALA A 34 -0.79 -20.10 0.96
C ALA A 34 0.73 -19.88 0.82
N GLY A 35 1.44 -19.41 1.86
CA GLY A 35 2.88 -19.15 1.82
C GLY A 35 3.29 -18.10 0.79
N LYS A 36 2.35 -17.25 0.33
CA LYS A 36 2.64 -16.21 -0.64
C LYS A 36 3.29 -15.04 0.08
N THR A 37 4.52 -14.71 -0.30
CA THR A 37 5.15 -13.45 0.09
C THR A 37 4.20 -12.31 -0.28
N PRO A 38 3.85 -11.40 0.64
CA PRO A 38 2.95 -10.30 0.33
C PRO A 38 3.60 -9.43 -0.76
N GLY A 39 2.83 -9.09 -1.78
CA GLY A 39 3.36 -8.40 -2.97
C GLY A 39 3.62 -6.91 -2.73
N PHE A 40 4.42 -6.30 -3.59
CA PHE A 40 4.81 -4.88 -3.53
C PHE A 40 3.63 -3.92 -3.33
N GLU A 41 2.50 -4.10 -4.04
CA GLU A 41 1.32 -3.25 -3.85
C GLU A 41 0.74 -3.30 -2.44
N GLN A 42 0.83 -4.45 -1.77
CA GLN A 42 0.40 -4.61 -0.39
C GLN A 42 1.34 -3.86 0.56
N CYS A 43 2.64 -3.84 0.26
CA CYS A 43 3.64 -3.05 0.98
C CYS A 43 3.32 -1.55 0.86
N VAL A 44 3.12 -1.06 -0.37
CA VAL A 44 2.75 0.33 -0.67
C VAL A 44 1.50 0.77 0.09
N ARG A 45 0.44 -0.06 0.09
CA ARG A 45 -0.80 0.24 0.83
C ARG A 45 -0.58 0.31 2.34
N GLN A 46 0.24 -0.58 2.90
CA GLN A 46 0.55 -0.56 4.33
C GLN A 46 1.33 0.69 4.71
N ILE A 47 2.38 1.04 3.95
CA ILE A 47 3.17 2.23 4.21
C ILE A 47 2.33 3.51 4.05
N ARG A 48 1.49 3.60 3.02
CA ARG A 48 0.52 4.69 2.86
C ARG A 48 -0.38 4.83 4.09
N GLY A 49 -0.88 3.71 4.62
CA GLY A 49 -1.70 3.69 5.83
C GLY A 49 -0.95 4.21 7.06
N LEU A 50 0.31 3.84 7.21
CA LEU A 50 1.20 4.32 8.28
C LEU A 50 1.46 5.82 8.18
N MET A 51 1.81 6.31 6.99
CA MET A 51 2.03 7.74 6.74
C MET A 51 0.76 8.56 6.96
N ASN A 52 -0.41 8.01 6.61
CA ASN A 52 -1.68 8.71 6.76
C ASN A 52 -2.14 8.95 8.20
N ARG A 53 -1.61 8.16 9.14
CA ARG A 53 -1.85 8.30 10.59
C ARG A 53 -0.66 8.90 11.35
N MET A 54 0.39 9.27 10.62
CA MET A 54 1.61 9.85 11.18
C MET A 54 1.38 11.31 11.55
N GLY A 55 1.80 11.68 12.75
CA GLY A 55 1.90 13.03 13.26
C GLY A 55 3.19 13.19 14.07
N GLU A 56 3.55 14.43 14.42
CA GLU A 56 4.84 14.73 15.07
C GLU A 56 5.08 13.93 16.35
N SER A 57 4.03 13.65 17.13
CA SER A 57 4.14 12.92 18.40
C SER A 57 4.37 11.42 18.26
N ASN A 58 4.05 10.82 17.11
CA ASN A 58 4.04 9.37 16.93
C ASN A 58 5.01 8.85 15.86
N VAL A 59 5.84 9.73 15.27
CA VAL A 59 6.84 9.35 14.26
C VAL A 59 7.72 8.16 14.70
N PRO A 60 8.27 8.10 15.94
CA PRO A 60 9.10 6.97 16.34
C PRO A 60 8.33 5.63 16.31
N GLY A 61 7.05 5.63 16.71
CA GLY A 61 6.21 4.43 16.65
C GLY A 61 5.95 3.99 15.22
N ILE A 62 5.67 4.94 14.32
CA ILE A 62 5.46 4.66 12.90
C ILE A 62 6.73 4.13 12.23
N VAL A 63 7.91 4.64 12.58
CA VAL A 63 9.20 4.13 12.09
C VAL A 63 9.42 2.68 12.52
N ASN A 64 9.09 2.34 13.77
CA ASN A 64 9.16 0.95 14.24
C ASN A 64 8.18 0.04 13.50
N ASP A 65 6.94 0.50 13.26
CA ASP A 65 5.96 -0.26 12.46
C ASP A 65 6.51 -0.55 11.05
N VAL A 66 7.20 0.40 10.41
CA VAL A 66 7.85 0.19 9.11
C VAL A 66 9.04 -0.78 9.21
N ALA A 67 9.84 -0.70 10.26
CA ALA A 67 10.92 -1.65 10.50
C ALA A 67 10.39 -3.09 10.68
N ASP A 68 9.23 -3.25 11.32
CA ASP A 68 8.54 -4.53 11.43
C ASP A 68 8.00 -5.03 10.08
N LEU A 69 7.60 -4.13 9.18
CA LEU A 69 7.27 -4.50 7.80
C LEU A 69 8.49 -5.06 7.06
N ALA A 70 9.69 -4.57 7.33
CA ALA A 70 10.93 -5.09 6.75
C ALA A 70 11.28 -6.52 7.20
N GLN A 71 10.57 -7.08 8.20
CA GLN A 71 10.63 -8.51 8.54
C GLN A 71 9.69 -9.36 7.70
N LYS A 72 8.65 -8.76 7.10
CA LYS A 72 7.57 -9.43 6.36
C LYS A 72 7.71 -9.28 4.83
N PHE A 73 8.41 -8.24 4.39
CA PHE A 73 8.67 -7.91 2.99
C PHE A 73 10.18 -7.81 2.75
N PRO A 74 10.66 -8.01 1.51
CA PRO A 74 12.04 -7.71 1.18
C PRO A 74 12.39 -6.26 1.53
N ARG A 75 13.52 -6.03 2.21
CA ARG A 75 13.95 -4.68 2.65
C ARG A 75 13.91 -3.66 1.52
N LEU A 76 14.36 -4.06 0.32
CA LEU A 76 14.34 -3.23 -0.87
C LEU A 76 12.93 -2.79 -1.28
N GLU A 77 11.94 -3.69 -1.21
CA GLU A 77 10.56 -3.36 -1.54
C GLU A 77 9.96 -2.38 -0.54
N VAL A 78 10.30 -2.51 0.75
CA VAL A 78 9.86 -1.56 1.79
C VAL A 78 10.44 -0.17 1.53
N CYS A 79 11.74 -0.09 1.21
CA CYS A 79 12.38 1.19 0.89
C CYS A 79 11.81 1.84 -0.37
N ASP A 80 11.60 1.06 -1.43
CA ASP A 80 11.04 1.56 -2.69
C ASP A 80 9.57 2.00 -2.51
N ALA A 81 8.78 1.25 -1.74
CA ALA A 81 7.41 1.59 -1.43
C ALA A 81 7.32 2.85 -0.55
N ALA A 82 8.18 2.99 0.46
CA ALA A 82 8.26 4.19 1.29
C ALA A 82 8.64 5.42 0.46
N THR A 83 9.67 5.31 -0.38
CA THR A 83 10.12 6.39 -1.25
C THR A 83 9.00 6.83 -2.19
N LYS A 84 8.33 5.88 -2.84
CA LYS A 84 7.18 6.17 -3.73
C LYS A 84 6.09 6.93 -2.99
N GLU A 85 5.69 6.47 -1.81
CA GLU A 85 4.60 7.09 -1.05
C GLU A 85 4.98 8.46 -0.50
N ILE A 86 6.23 8.66 -0.08
CA ILE A 86 6.72 9.99 0.33
C ILE A 86 6.65 10.96 -0.85
N MET A 87 7.14 10.56 -2.02
CA MET A 87 7.09 11.41 -3.22
C MET A 87 5.64 11.75 -3.58
N THR A 88 4.75 10.76 -3.64
CA THR A 88 3.32 10.98 -3.86
C THR A 88 2.71 11.91 -2.81
N ALA A 89 3.03 11.74 -1.53
CA ALA A 89 2.48 12.59 -0.46
C ALA A 89 2.93 14.05 -0.57
N LEU A 90 4.16 14.29 -1.05
CA LEU A 90 4.73 15.62 -1.25
C LEU A 90 4.22 16.29 -2.55
N THR A 91 3.96 15.52 -3.61
CA THR A 91 3.57 16.06 -4.93
C THR A 91 2.05 16.14 -5.16
N GLU A 92 1.29 15.20 -4.60
CA GLU A 92 -0.16 15.05 -4.88
C GLU A 92 -1.06 15.43 -3.68
N GLY A 93 -0.48 15.73 -2.52
CA GLY A 93 -1.23 15.91 -1.29
C GLY A 93 -1.60 17.37 -0.94
N PRO A 94 -2.79 17.65 -0.39
CA PRO A 94 -3.10 18.91 0.30
C PRO A 94 -2.38 19.05 1.67
N ARG A 95 -1.49 18.09 1.98
CA ARG A 95 -0.76 17.95 3.26
C ARG A 95 0.62 18.59 3.24
N ALA A 96 0.92 19.47 2.30
CA ALA A 96 2.15 20.28 2.34
C ALA A 96 2.08 21.36 3.44
N SER A 97 1.65 21.00 4.65
CA SER A 97 1.84 21.85 5.82
C SER A 97 3.27 21.67 6.33
N ASP A 98 3.84 22.73 6.88
CA ASP A 98 5.21 22.70 7.43
C ASP A 98 5.37 21.61 8.50
N GLN A 99 4.33 21.39 9.31
CA GLN A 99 4.28 20.35 10.34
C GLN A 99 4.36 18.93 9.75
N TYR A 100 3.59 18.65 8.69
CA TYR A 100 3.62 17.34 8.04
C TYR A 100 4.96 17.11 7.34
N THR A 101 5.54 18.15 6.73
CA THR A 101 6.86 18.07 6.10
C THR A 101 7.96 17.78 7.12
N SER A 102 7.90 18.40 8.31
CA SER A 102 8.79 18.09 9.44
C SER A 102 8.67 16.62 9.88
N ALA A 103 7.43 16.12 10.03
CA ALA A 103 7.18 14.72 10.37
C ALA A 103 7.72 13.75 9.30
N ILE A 104 7.58 14.08 8.01
CA ILE A 104 8.16 13.30 6.90
C ILE A 104 9.70 13.30 6.96
N ALA A 105 10.33 14.45 7.22
CA ALA A 105 11.78 14.52 7.33
C ALA A 105 12.31 13.64 8.48
N ALA A 106 11.66 13.70 9.65
CA ALA A 106 11.96 12.84 10.78
C ALA A 106 11.73 11.35 10.47
N PHE A 107 10.67 11.03 9.73
CA PHE A 107 10.37 9.67 9.28
C PHE A 107 11.44 9.12 8.33
N ILE A 108 11.91 9.90 7.35
CA ILE A 108 12.99 9.51 6.43
C ILE A 108 14.28 9.24 7.21
N ALA A 109 14.63 10.11 8.16
CA ALA A 109 15.80 9.93 9.02
C ALA A 109 15.66 8.66 9.88
N GLY A 110 14.49 8.41 10.45
CA GLY A 110 14.21 7.22 11.25
C GLY A 110 14.28 5.92 10.46
N ILE A 111 13.71 5.87 9.25
CA ILE A 111 13.82 4.71 8.36
C ILE A 111 15.27 4.43 7.97
N SER A 112 16.02 5.48 7.64
CA SER A 112 17.44 5.36 7.28
C SER A 112 18.27 4.80 8.44
N ALA A 113 17.93 5.17 9.68
CA ALA A 113 18.58 4.63 10.87
C ALA A 113 18.16 3.18 11.18
N SER A 114 16.91 2.78 10.94
CA SER A 114 16.39 1.47 11.34
C SER A 114 16.64 0.36 10.32
N ILE A 115 16.48 0.64 9.02
CA ILE A 115 16.65 -0.35 7.95
C ILE A 115 18.10 -0.38 7.44
N GLY A 116 18.82 0.73 7.60
CA GLY A 116 20.21 0.93 7.18
C GLY A 116 20.36 2.07 6.16
N PRO A 117 21.59 2.53 5.91
CA PRO A 117 21.87 3.70 5.04
C PRO A 117 21.39 3.51 3.59
N GLU A 118 21.19 2.27 3.16
CA GLU A 118 20.62 1.94 1.85
C GLU A 118 19.22 2.53 1.64
N ALA A 119 18.42 2.69 2.71
CA ALA A 119 17.10 3.30 2.62
C ALA A 119 17.17 4.81 2.32
N GLY A 120 18.11 5.52 2.96
CA GLY A 120 18.34 6.95 2.69
C GLY A 120 18.94 7.20 1.31
N ALA A 121 19.87 6.34 0.87
CA ALA A 121 20.46 6.42 -0.47
C ALA A 121 19.41 6.23 -1.58
N ARG A 122 18.41 5.36 -1.37
CA ARG A 122 17.31 5.13 -2.31
C ARG A 122 16.47 6.37 -2.53
N PHE A 123 16.12 7.07 -1.45
CA PHE A 123 15.38 8.33 -1.51
C PHE A 123 16.13 9.40 -2.32
N GLY A 124 17.45 9.51 -2.16
CA GLY A 124 18.27 10.46 -2.92
C GLY A 124 18.61 10.05 -4.37
N SER A 125 18.30 8.82 -4.77
CA SER A 125 18.66 8.27 -6.11
C SER A 125 17.53 8.33 -7.15
N LYS A 126 16.32 8.70 -6.73
CA LYS A 126 15.09 8.75 -7.52
C LYS A 126 14.66 10.18 -7.75
#